data_AF-A0A9P4TIC1-F1
#
_entry.id   AF-A0A9P4TIC1-F1
#
_cell.length_a   1.000
_cell.length_b   1.000
_cell.length_c   1.000
_cell.angle_alpha   90.00
_cell.angle_beta   90.00
_cell.angle_gamma   90.00
#
_symmetry.space_group_name_H-M   'P 1'
#
loop_
_entity.id
_entity.type
_entity.pdbx_description
1 polymer ?
#
loop_
_entity_poly.entity_id
_entity_poly.type
_entity_poly.pdbx_seq_one_letter_code
_entity_poly.pdbx_strand_id
1 'polypeptide(L)'
;MYGHSGPHRSSSDIINNLTEQINVLRAQNDSLVAQINVLQADNARLRSQLPAPPAGQGYDPPSAGVLAMPSVLESLAVCQERFRSQGALWQCSRQDCGRPAFDQTCFREGHMAWCNTHNRVITGDYTSCSIRYGERGDCFPVEWQDRPDWRDIVERAFREHKVGRKGLDNNYLNSILFSIPYTGPHSWGGWV
;
A
#
# COMPACT_ATOMS: atom_id res chain seq x y z
N MET A 1 53.70 11.51 37.65
CA MET A 1 52.26 11.60 37.96
C MET A 1 51.62 12.47 36.89
N TYR A 2 50.67 11.90 36.14
CA TYR A 2 50.06 12.51 34.96
C TYR A 2 48.97 13.51 35.35
N GLY A 3 49.10 14.75 34.91
CA GLY A 3 48.03 15.76 34.96
C GLY A 3 47.60 16.09 33.54
N HIS A 4 46.56 15.44 33.03
CA HIS A 4 45.89 15.82 31.79
C HIS A 4 44.93 16.97 32.08
N SER A 5 45.40 18.20 31.90
CA SER A 5 44.54 19.39 31.84
C SER A 5 44.01 19.52 30.42
N GLY A 6 42.86 18.90 30.15
CA GLY A 6 42.10 19.16 28.92
C GLY A 6 41.64 20.62 28.87
N PRO A 7 41.47 21.22 27.67
CA PRO A 7 41.09 22.61 27.55
C PRO A 7 39.68 22.85 28.10
N HIS A 8 39.57 23.55 29.22
CA HIS A 8 38.31 24.05 29.76
C HIS A 8 37.82 25.19 28.85
N ARG A 9 36.85 24.94 27.97
CA ARG A 9 36.12 26.03 27.31
C ARG A 9 35.41 26.88 28.36
N SER A 10 35.51 28.20 28.25
CA SER A 10 34.80 29.11 29.16
C SER A 10 33.29 28.95 28.97
N SER A 11 32.52 29.08 30.03
CA SER A 11 31.04 29.05 29.96
C SER A 11 30.50 30.09 28.97
N SER A 12 31.19 31.23 28.83
CA SER A 12 30.85 32.28 27.86
C SER A 12 31.02 31.82 26.41
N ASP A 13 32.03 31.01 26.10
CA ASP A 13 32.25 30.50 24.74
C ASP A 13 31.16 29.51 24.35
N ILE A 14 30.70 28.71 25.32
CA ILE A 14 29.59 27.77 25.14
C ILE A 14 28.29 28.55 24.91
N ILE A 15 28.01 29.59 25.70
CA ILE A 15 26.81 30.42 25.55
C ILE A 15 26.79 31.13 24.18
N ASN A 16 27.92 31.70 23.76
CA ASN A 16 28.03 32.36 22.46
C ASN A 16 27.80 31.37 21.31
N ASN A 17 28.41 30.19 21.38
CA ASN A 17 28.23 29.15 20.38
C ASN A 17 26.78 28.65 20.31
N LEU A 18 26.12 28.43 21.45
CA LEU A 18 24.70 28.04 21.49
C LEU A 18 23.79 29.14 20.94
N THR A 19 24.09 30.41 21.22
CA THR A 19 23.34 31.56 20.68
C THR A 19 23.44 31.62 19.16
N GLU A 20 24.63 31.39 18.61
CA GLU A 20 24.85 31.33 17.17
C GLU A 20 24.09 30.16 16.53
N GLN A 21 24.12 28.97 17.14
CA GLN A 21 23.35 27.82 16.69
C GLN A 21 21.84 28.08 16.69
N ILE A 22 21.30 28.72 17.74
CA ILE A 22 19.88 29.08 17.81
C ILE A 22 19.49 30.04 16.68
N ASN A 23 20.34 31.01 16.37
CA ASN A 23 20.07 31.96 15.28
C ASN A 23 20.07 31.25 13.92
N VAL A 24 21.01 30.33 13.69
CA VAL A 24 21.04 29.51 12.46
C VAL A 24 19.79 28.64 12.35
N LEU A 25 19.41 27.95 13.42
CA LEU A 25 18.21 27.11 13.43
C LEU A 25 16.93 27.91 13.18
N ARG A 26 16.84 29.13 13.73
CA ARG A 26 15.70 30.02 13.49
C ARG A 26 15.61 30.42 12.01
N ALA A 27 16.74 30.83 11.42
CA ALA A 27 16.80 31.19 10.00
C ALA A 27 16.44 30.00 9.09
N GLN A 28 16.89 28.79 9.44
CA GLN A 28 16.52 27.57 8.72
C GLN A 28 15.01 27.28 8.81
N ASN A 29 14.41 27.46 10.00
CA ASN A 29 12.98 27.25 10.19
C ASN A 29 12.16 28.26 9.38
N ASP A 30 12.52 29.53 9.41
CA ASP A 30 11.86 30.58 8.63
C ASP A 30 11.92 30.30 7.12
N SER A 31 13.07 29.80 6.64
CA SER A 31 13.24 29.37 5.24
C SER A 31 12.35 28.19 4.87
N LEU A 32 12.25 27.18 5.74
CA LEU A 32 11.39 26.01 5.51
C LEU A 32 9.91 26.40 5.50
N VAL A 33 9.49 27.28 6.42
CA VAL A 33 8.11 27.80 6.47
C VAL A 33 7.78 28.54 5.17
N ALA A 34 8.69 29.37 4.66
CA ALA A 34 8.50 30.05 3.39
C ALA A 34 8.34 29.06 2.21
N GLN A 35 9.16 28.00 2.17
CA GLN A 35 9.05 26.95 1.14
C GLN A 35 7.72 26.19 1.21
N ILE A 36 7.25 25.86 2.42
CA ILE A 36 5.95 25.19 2.62
C ILE A 36 4.81 26.06 2.08
N ASN A 37 4.84 27.37 2.36
CA ASN A 37 3.81 28.29 1.89
C ASN A 37 3.77 28.36 0.35
N VAL A 38 4.93 28.37 -0.30
CA VAL A 38 5.02 28.33 -1.77
C VAL A 38 4.44 27.02 -2.31
N LEU A 39 4.83 25.88 -1.75
CA LEU A 39 4.32 24.57 -2.17
C LEU A 39 2.80 24.41 -1.95
N GLN A 40 2.26 25.01 -0.88
CA GLN A 40 0.82 25.04 -0.63
C GLN A 40 0.09 25.88 -1.68
N ALA A 41 0.62 27.04 -2.04
CA ALA A 41 0.07 27.90 -3.08
C ALA A 41 0.11 27.22 -4.46
N ASP A 42 1.23 26.59 -4.81
CA ASP A 42 1.37 25.84 -6.06
C ASP A 42 0.42 24.65 -6.11
N ASN A 43 0.27 23.89 -5.02
CA ASN A 43 -0.71 22.81 -4.94
C ASN A 43 -2.15 23.30 -5.11
N ALA A 44 -2.51 24.44 -4.52
CA ALA A 44 -3.83 25.04 -4.70
C ALA A 44 -4.06 25.44 -6.16
N ARG A 45 -3.05 26.03 -6.81
CA ARG A 45 -3.10 26.39 -8.24
C ARG A 45 -3.26 25.15 -9.12
N LEU A 46 -2.47 24.10 -8.90
CA LEU A 46 -2.58 22.86 -9.68
C LEU A 46 -3.96 22.22 -9.53
N ARG A 47 -4.51 22.20 -8.31
CA ARG A 47 -5.88 21.71 -8.07
C ARG A 47 -6.95 22.51 -8.81
N SER A 48 -6.77 23.83 -8.96
CA SER A 48 -7.70 24.67 -9.72
C SER A 48 -7.62 24.47 -11.24
N GLN A 49 -6.51 23.92 -11.74
CA GLN A 49 -6.31 23.62 -13.16
C GLN A 49 -6.82 22.23 -13.55
N LEU A 50 -7.06 21.36 -12.57
CA LEU A 50 -7.66 20.06 -12.82
C LEU A 50 -9.14 20.27 -13.18
N PRO A 51 -9.65 19.60 -14.23
CA PRO A 51 -11.07 19.64 -14.53
C PRO A 51 -11.84 19.15 -13.29
N ALA A 52 -12.95 19.82 -12.99
CA ALA A 52 -13.86 19.34 -11.95
C ALA A 52 -14.21 17.87 -12.29
N PRO A 53 -14.18 16.96 -11.29
CA PRO A 53 -14.57 15.59 -11.53
C PRO A 53 -15.98 15.60 -12.16
N PRO A 54 -16.22 14.80 -13.21
CA PRO A 54 -17.47 14.84 -13.95
C PRO A 54 -18.64 14.69 -12.98
N ALA A 55 -19.48 15.73 -12.91
CA ALA A 55 -20.72 15.69 -12.14
C ALA A 55 -21.63 14.64 -12.78
N GLY A 56 -21.76 13.47 -12.15
CA GLY A 56 -22.70 12.44 -12.56
C GLY A 56 -22.13 11.04 -12.80
N GLN A 57 -20.84 10.79 -12.62
CA GLN A 57 -20.42 9.41 -12.32
C GLN A 57 -20.75 9.17 -10.84
N GLY A 58 -21.76 8.35 -10.57
CA GLY A 58 -22.05 7.88 -9.22
C GLY A 58 -20.76 7.35 -8.62
N TYR A 59 -20.16 8.12 -7.71
CA TYR A 59 -18.96 7.70 -7.02
C TYR A 59 -19.42 6.71 -5.97
N ASP A 60 -19.65 5.47 -6.39
CA ASP A 60 -20.03 4.43 -5.47
C ASP A 60 -18.89 4.30 -4.47
N PRO A 61 -19.14 4.57 -3.17
CA PRO A 61 -18.11 4.51 -2.17
C PRO A 61 -17.46 3.13 -2.24
N PRO A 62 -16.12 3.05 -2.16
CA PRO A 62 -15.43 1.78 -2.26
C PRO A 62 -15.99 0.81 -1.22
N SER A 63 -16.41 -0.36 -1.70
CA SER A 63 -16.88 -1.43 -0.82
C SER A 63 -15.77 -1.82 0.15
N ALA A 64 -16.12 -2.48 1.25
CA ALA A 64 -15.12 -2.98 2.19
C ALA A 64 -14.08 -3.90 1.50
N GLY A 65 -14.47 -4.58 0.41
CA GLY A 65 -13.59 -5.51 -0.31
C GLY A 65 -12.55 -4.74 -1.12
N VAL A 66 -13.00 -3.69 -1.82
CA VAL A 66 -12.13 -2.74 -2.51
C VAL A 66 -11.12 -2.11 -1.56
N LEU A 67 -11.59 -1.65 -0.38
CA LEU A 67 -10.73 -1.06 0.64
C LEU A 67 -9.71 -2.05 1.24
N ALA A 68 -9.99 -3.36 1.19
CA ALA A 68 -9.09 -4.41 1.66
C ALA A 68 -8.04 -4.81 0.60
N MET A 69 -8.30 -4.59 -0.70
CA MET A 69 -7.46 -5.08 -1.79
C MET A 69 -5.96 -4.73 -1.66
N PRO A 70 -5.54 -3.52 -1.26
CA PRO A 70 -4.11 -3.24 -1.11
C PRO A 70 -3.42 -4.18 -0.11
N SER A 71 -4.09 -4.51 1.01
CA SER A 71 -3.56 -5.44 2.01
C SER A 71 -3.58 -6.89 1.51
N VAL A 72 -4.58 -7.25 0.70
CA VAL A 72 -4.65 -8.55 0.03
C VAL A 72 -3.48 -8.75 -0.93
N LEU A 73 -3.17 -7.77 -1.79
CA LEU A 73 -2.05 -7.86 -2.72
C LEU A 73 -0.70 -7.99 -2.01
N GLU A 74 -0.52 -7.24 -0.91
CA GLU A 74 0.65 -7.39 -0.03
C GLU A 74 0.70 -8.80 0.58
N SER A 75 -0.42 -9.32 1.10
CA SER A 75 -0.48 -10.67 1.67
C SER A 75 -0.17 -11.76 0.65
N LEU A 76 -0.69 -11.64 -0.58
CA LEU A 76 -0.39 -12.57 -1.68
C LEU A 76 1.11 -12.60 -1.97
N ALA A 77 1.75 -11.43 -2.08
CA ALA A 77 3.19 -11.33 -2.32
C ALA A 77 4.02 -11.97 -1.19
N VAL A 78 3.67 -11.70 0.08
CA VAL A 78 4.31 -12.30 1.25
C VAL A 78 4.17 -13.82 1.24
N CYS A 79 2.96 -14.33 0.97
CA CYS A 79 2.74 -15.77 0.84
C CYS A 79 3.59 -16.34 -0.28
N GLN A 80 3.62 -15.71 -1.45
CA GLN A 80 4.44 -16.16 -2.57
C GLN A 80 5.91 -16.29 -2.20
N GLU A 81 6.52 -15.27 -1.60
CA GLU A 81 7.93 -15.30 -1.17
C GLU A 81 8.19 -16.35 -0.09
N ARG A 82 7.30 -16.45 0.89
CA ARG A 82 7.40 -17.44 1.96
C ARG A 82 7.37 -18.87 1.43
N PHE A 83 6.39 -19.22 0.59
CA PHE A 83 6.29 -20.57 0.05
C PHE A 83 7.39 -20.87 -0.98
N ARG A 84 7.85 -19.84 -1.72
CA ARG A 84 9.00 -19.97 -2.63
C ARG A 84 10.28 -20.31 -1.87
N SER A 85 10.59 -19.59 -0.80
CA SER A 85 11.80 -19.84 0.01
C SER A 85 11.78 -21.20 0.72
N GLN A 86 10.58 -21.75 0.97
CA GLN A 86 10.39 -23.08 1.54
C GLN A 86 10.38 -24.22 0.50
N GLY A 87 10.45 -23.90 -0.81
CA GLY A 87 10.31 -24.92 -1.87
C GLY A 87 8.92 -25.55 -1.94
N ALA A 88 7.91 -24.91 -1.35
CA ALA A 88 6.53 -25.40 -1.25
C ALA A 88 5.55 -24.56 -2.09
N LEU A 89 6.07 -23.79 -3.05
CA LEU A 89 5.25 -22.99 -3.95
C LEU A 89 4.62 -23.89 -5.01
N TRP A 90 3.32 -24.09 -4.86
CA TRP A 90 2.47 -24.85 -5.77
C TRP A 90 1.94 -23.96 -6.90
N GLN A 91 1.38 -24.59 -7.93
CA GLN A 91 0.77 -23.90 -9.06
C GLN A 91 -0.68 -23.51 -8.77
N CYS A 92 -1.18 -22.52 -9.49
CA CYS A 92 -2.57 -22.12 -9.54
C CYS A 92 -3.46 -23.33 -9.80
N SER A 93 -4.59 -23.43 -9.10
CA SER A 93 -5.52 -24.56 -9.20
C SER A 93 -6.24 -24.67 -10.55
N ARG A 94 -6.17 -23.63 -11.40
CA ARG A 94 -6.79 -23.60 -12.72
C ARG A 94 -5.91 -24.37 -13.71
N GLN A 95 -6.48 -25.40 -14.35
CA GLN A 95 -5.75 -26.38 -15.17
C GLN A 95 -4.93 -25.78 -16.33
N ASP A 96 -5.36 -24.64 -16.88
CA ASP A 96 -4.77 -23.95 -18.03
C ASP A 96 -3.82 -22.81 -17.64
N CYS A 97 -3.65 -22.51 -16.34
CA CYS A 97 -2.92 -21.31 -15.92
C CYS A 97 -1.42 -21.53 -15.76
N GLY A 98 -1.00 -22.59 -15.04
CA GLY A 98 0.41 -22.93 -14.79
C GLY A 98 1.23 -21.93 -13.96
N ARG A 99 0.70 -20.74 -13.64
CA ARG A 99 1.35 -19.73 -12.79
C ARG A 99 1.39 -20.17 -11.32
N PRO A 100 2.21 -19.55 -10.46
CA PRO A 100 2.22 -19.84 -9.02
C PRO A 100 0.88 -19.59 -8.31
N ALA A 101 0.60 -20.33 -7.23
CA ALA A 101 -0.69 -20.29 -6.51
C ALA A 101 -1.03 -18.96 -5.83
N PHE A 102 -0.07 -18.05 -5.66
CA PHE A 102 -0.25 -16.71 -5.08
C PHE A 102 0.00 -15.58 -6.08
N ASP A 103 0.02 -15.91 -7.37
CA ASP A 103 0.26 -14.93 -8.43
C ASP A 103 -0.87 -13.91 -8.48
N GLN A 104 -0.51 -12.63 -8.45
CA GLN A 104 -1.47 -11.53 -8.44
C GLN A 104 -2.25 -11.43 -9.75
N THR A 105 -1.67 -11.87 -10.85
CA THR A 105 -2.37 -11.97 -12.14
C THR A 105 -3.49 -12.98 -12.04
N CYS A 106 -3.27 -14.11 -11.36
CA CYS A 106 -4.33 -15.10 -11.12
C CYS A 106 -5.44 -14.55 -10.22
N PHE A 107 -5.10 -13.72 -9.23
CA PHE A 107 -6.10 -13.01 -8.43
C PHE A 107 -6.92 -12.01 -9.27
N ARG A 108 -6.26 -11.25 -10.15
CA ARG A 108 -6.89 -10.30 -11.08
C ARG A 108 -7.80 -10.98 -12.12
N GLU A 109 -7.38 -12.14 -12.61
CA GLU A 109 -8.14 -12.97 -13.56
C GLU A 109 -9.24 -13.82 -12.88
N GLY A 110 -9.45 -13.68 -11.57
CA GLY A 110 -10.50 -14.39 -10.84
C GLY A 110 -10.27 -15.89 -10.66
N HIS A 111 -9.02 -16.37 -10.75
CA HIS A 111 -8.71 -17.79 -10.50
C HIS A 111 -8.81 -18.16 -9.02
N MET A 112 -8.79 -17.15 -8.16
CA MET A 112 -8.87 -17.27 -6.71
C MET A 112 -9.48 -16.01 -6.11
N ALA A 113 -10.08 -16.15 -4.94
CA ALA A 113 -10.43 -15.03 -4.05
C ALA A 113 -9.52 -15.06 -2.82
N TRP A 114 -9.55 -13.98 -2.04
CA TRP A 114 -8.83 -13.90 -0.76
C TRP A 114 -9.80 -13.73 0.40
N CYS A 115 -9.73 -14.59 1.40
CA CYS A 115 -10.44 -14.33 2.65
C CYS A 115 -9.69 -13.29 3.46
N ASN A 116 -10.25 -12.09 3.60
CA ASN A 116 -9.66 -11.03 4.43
C ASN A 116 -9.69 -11.39 5.92
N THR A 117 -10.75 -12.05 6.39
CA THR A 117 -10.92 -12.44 7.80
C THR A 117 -9.83 -13.42 8.27
N HIS A 118 -9.54 -14.44 7.45
CA HIS A 118 -8.60 -15.50 7.79
C HIS A 118 -7.23 -15.36 7.10
N ASN A 119 -7.06 -14.28 6.33
CA ASN A 119 -5.85 -13.95 5.58
C ASN A 119 -5.30 -15.14 4.76
N ARG A 120 -6.14 -15.72 3.89
CA ARG A 120 -5.79 -16.90 3.07
C ARG A 120 -6.51 -16.94 1.73
N VAL A 121 -5.92 -17.66 0.78
CA VAL A 121 -6.51 -17.93 -0.54
C VAL A 121 -7.76 -18.81 -0.42
N ILE A 122 -8.75 -18.51 -1.26
CA ILE A 122 -9.92 -19.30 -1.58
C ILE A 122 -9.78 -19.72 -3.06
N THR A 123 -9.70 -21.02 -3.34
CA THR A 123 -9.53 -21.57 -4.69
C THR A 123 -10.78 -22.30 -5.17
N GLY A 124 -10.96 -22.49 -6.48
CA GLY A 124 -12.06 -23.31 -7.03
C GLY A 124 -13.45 -22.75 -6.76
N ASP A 125 -14.45 -23.62 -6.64
CA ASP A 125 -15.86 -23.24 -6.40
C ASP A 125 -16.15 -22.92 -4.91
N TYR A 126 -15.12 -22.85 -4.07
CA TYR A 126 -15.32 -22.57 -2.66
C TYR A 126 -15.70 -21.10 -2.47
N THR A 127 -16.81 -20.83 -1.79
CA THR A 127 -17.21 -19.47 -1.39
C THR A 127 -16.62 -19.06 -0.04
N SER A 128 -15.96 -19.98 0.67
CA SER A 128 -15.40 -19.76 2.00
C SER A 128 -14.07 -20.47 2.18
N CYS A 129 -13.20 -19.89 3.01
CA CYS A 129 -11.92 -20.52 3.32
C CYS A 129 -12.02 -21.57 4.45
N SER A 130 -13.09 -21.61 5.25
CA SER A 130 -13.25 -22.65 6.28
C SER A 130 -13.85 -23.93 5.69
N ILE A 131 -13.29 -25.08 6.08
CA ILE A 131 -13.78 -26.42 5.68
C ILE A 131 -14.98 -26.84 6.56
N ARG A 132 -15.15 -26.22 7.74
CA ARG A 132 -16.21 -26.57 8.70
C ARG A 132 -17.44 -25.68 8.52
N TYR A 133 -18.57 -26.33 8.20
CA TYR A 133 -19.87 -25.72 7.87
C TYR A 133 -20.41 -24.73 8.93
N GLY A 134 -19.95 -24.80 10.18
CA GLY A 134 -20.40 -23.96 11.30
C GLY A 134 -19.62 -22.65 11.56
N GLU A 135 -18.46 -22.45 10.92
CA GLU A 135 -17.64 -21.22 11.05
C GLU A 135 -17.76 -20.32 9.81
N ARG A 136 -18.79 -20.55 8.99
CA ARG A 136 -19.00 -19.85 7.71
C ARG A 136 -19.39 -18.37 7.86
N GLY A 137 -19.83 -17.95 9.05
CA GLY A 137 -20.51 -16.67 9.28
C GLY A 137 -19.70 -15.43 8.93
N ASP A 138 -18.37 -15.46 9.05
CA ASP A 138 -17.55 -14.24 9.00
C ASP A 138 -16.50 -14.24 7.89
N CYS A 139 -16.56 -15.20 6.96
CA CYS A 139 -15.64 -15.21 5.82
C CYS A 139 -15.92 -14.00 4.92
N PHE A 140 -14.95 -13.10 4.82
CA PHE A 140 -15.04 -11.95 3.93
C PHE A 140 -14.18 -12.17 2.68
N PRO A 141 -14.74 -12.75 1.59
CA PRO A 141 -14.03 -12.91 0.34
C PRO A 141 -13.81 -11.55 -0.32
N VAL A 142 -12.58 -11.34 -0.77
CA VAL A 142 -12.15 -10.18 -1.55
C VAL A 142 -11.75 -10.71 -2.91
N GLU A 143 -12.34 -10.14 -3.94
CA GLU A 143 -12.06 -10.41 -5.34
C GLU A 143 -11.49 -9.14 -5.97
N TRP A 144 -10.77 -9.29 -7.08
CA TRP A 144 -10.28 -8.15 -7.82
C TRP A 144 -11.44 -7.31 -8.37
N GLN A 145 -11.36 -6.00 -8.16
CA GLN A 145 -12.32 -5.04 -8.71
C GLN A 145 -11.53 -3.90 -9.36
N ASP A 146 -11.75 -3.68 -10.65
CA ASP A 146 -11.17 -2.55 -11.35
C ASP A 146 -11.80 -1.24 -10.85
N ARG A 147 -10.94 -0.30 -10.49
CA ARG A 147 -11.33 0.93 -9.80
C ARG A 147 -10.60 2.13 -10.41
N PRO A 148 -11.33 3.15 -10.91
CA PRO A 148 -10.68 4.37 -11.41
C PRO A 148 -9.97 5.15 -10.29
N ASP A 149 -10.41 4.96 -9.05
CA ASP A 149 -9.88 5.56 -7.82
C ASP A 149 -8.84 4.67 -7.10
N TRP A 150 -8.27 3.68 -7.80
CA TRP A 150 -7.31 2.74 -7.22
C TRP A 150 -6.11 3.40 -6.53
N ARG A 151 -5.58 4.47 -7.14
CA ARG A 151 -4.47 5.24 -6.56
C ARG A 151 -4.83 5.81 -5.18
N ASP A 152 -6.02 6.43 -5.07
CA ASP A 152 -6.50 7.02 -3.83
C ASP A 152 -6.73 5.94 -2.76
N ILE A 153 -7.25 4.78 -3.16
CA ILE A 153 -7.42 3.61 -2.28
C ILE A 153 -6.08 3.13 -1.73
N VAL A 154 -5.06 3.00 -2.57
CA VAL A 154 -3.71 2.58 -2.14
C VAL A 154 -3.06 3.61 -1.21
N GLU A 155 -3.11 4.90 -1.57
CA GLU A 155 -2.57 5.98 -0.74
C GLU A 155 -3.25 6.05 0.63
N ARG A 156 -4.57 5.84 0.67
CA ARG A 156 -5.33 5.72 1.91
C ARG A 156 -4.85 4.53 2.73
N ALA A 157 -4.62 3.37 2.12
CA ALA A 157 -4.15 2.17 2.82
C ALA A 157 -2.76 2.37 3.47
N PHE A 158 -1.85 3.07 2.80
CA PHE A 158 -0.56 3.46 3.40
C PHE A 158 -0.73 4.41 4.58
N ARG A 159 -1.58 5.44 4.43
CA ARG A 159 -1.87 6.43 5.48
C ARG A 159 -2.51 5.80 6.72
N GLU A 160 -3.41 4.83 6.51
CA GLU A 160 -4.06 4.06 7.56
C GLU A 160 -3.19 2.90 8.07
N HIS A 161 -1.96 2.77 7.57
CA HIS A 161 -1.01 1.73 7.96
C HIS A 161 -1.49 0.28 7.75
N LYS A 162 -2.36 0.06 6.77
CA LYS A 162 -2.89 -1.26 6.40
C LYS A 162 -1.98 -2.05 5.45
N VAL A 163 -0.96 -1.40 4.90
CA VAL A 163 0.01 -1.91 3.92
C VAL A 163 1.41 -1.36 4.24
N GLY A 164 2.47 -2.09 3.85
CA GLY A 164 3.87 -1.68 3.99
C GLY A 164 4.52 -2.17 5.29
N ARG A 165 3.90 -3.11 5.99
CA ARG A 165 4.35 -3.60 7.31
C ARG A 165 4.79 -5.06 7.30
N LYS A 166 4.62 -5.77 6.19
CA LYS A 166 4.89 -7.21 6.11
C LYS A 166 6.31 -7.56 5.64
N GLY A 167 7.22 -6.60 5.64
CA GLY A 167 8.65 -6.83 5.35
C GLY A 167 9.01 -6.99 3.87
N LEU A 168 8.08 -6.67 2.96
CA LEU A 168 8.38 -6.59 1.52
C LEU A 168 9.24 -5.36 1.22
N ASP A 169 10.13 -5.49 0.23
CA ASP A 169 10.83 -4.34 -0.33
C ASP A 169 9.83 -3.30 -0.87
N ASN A 170 10.08 -2.02 -0.62
CA ASN A 170 9.17 -0.94 -1.00
C ASN A 170 9.03 -0.81 -2.53
N ASN A 171 10.10 -1.06 -3.30
CA ASN A 171 10.01 -1.01 -4.77
C ASN A 171 9.20 -2.19 -5.29
N TYR A 172 9.38 -3.37 -4.71
CA TYR A 172 8.57 -4.55 -5.03
C TYR A 172 7.09 -4.36 -4.66
N LEU A 173 6.80 -3.82 -3.48
CA LEU A 173 5.43 -3.52 -3.06
C LEU A 173 4.77 -2.48 -3.98
N ASN A 174 5.49 -1.43 -4.36
CA ASN A 174 4.99 -0.44 -5.31
C ASN A 174 4.75 -1.03 -6.69
N SER A 175 5.62 -1.92 -7.17
CA SER A 175 5.39 -2.58 -8.46
C SER A 175 4.12 -3.42 -8.42
N ILE A 176 3.86 -4.13 -7.32
CA ILE A 176 2.64 -4.92 -7.12
C ILE A 176 1.37 -4.04 -7.11
N LEU A 177 1.39 -2.95 -6.34
CA LEU A 177 0.22 -2.10 -6.14
C LEU A 177 -0.07 -1.24 -7.38
N PHE A 178 0.95 -0.83 -8.13
CA PHE A 178 0.79 0.10 -9.26
C PHE A 178 1.16 -0.50 -10.62
N SER A 179 1.32 -1.82 -10.71
CA SER A 179 1.48 -2.49 -12.01
C SER A 179 0.37 -2.08 -12.97
N ILE A 180 0.78 -1.72 -14.18
CA ILE A 180 -0.05 -1.22 -15.29
C ILE A 180 -1.32 -2.07 -15.45
N PRO A 181 -2.51 -1.47 -15.66
CA PRO A 181 -3.75 -2.22 -15.77
C PRO A 181 -3.67 -3.26 -16.88
N TYR A 182 -4.13 -4.45 -16.52
CA TYR A 182 -4.32 -5.59 -17.42
C TYR A 182 -5.27 -5.17 -18.55
N THR A 183 -4.78 -5.11 -19.79
CA THR A 183 -5.59 -4.92 -21.00
C THR A 183 -6.05 -6.26 -21.57
N GLY A 184 -6.44 -7.21 -20.72
CA GLY A 184 -7.04 -8.47 -21.17
C GLY A 184 -8.55 -8.32 -21.36
N PRO A 185 -9.14 -9.06 -22.31
CA PRO A 185 -10.52 -8.84 -22.72
C PRO A 185 -11.48 -9.24 -21.60
N HIS A 186 -12.17 -8.27 -21.01
CA HIS A 186 -13.40 -8.54 -20.28
C HIS A 186 -14.46 -9.05 -21.26
N SER A 187 -14.48 -10.34 -21.57
CA SER A 187 -15.70 -10.98 -22.07
C SER A 187 -16.61 -11.20 -20.86
N TRP A 188 -17.38 -10.16 -20.52
CA TRP A 188 -18.58 -10.32 -19.73
C TRP A 188 -19.53 -11.23 -20.52
N GLY A 189 -19.49 -12.53 -20.25
CA GLY A 189 -20.55 -13.45 -20.61
C GLY A 189 -21.80 -13.00 -19.87
N GLY A 190 -22.72 -12.39 -20.61
CA GLY A 190 -24.01 -11.96 -20.12
C GLY A 190 -24.76 -13.14 -19.52
N TRP A 191 -25.27 -12.92 -18.31
CA TRP A 191 -26.39 -13.71 -17.81
C TRP A 191 -27.65 -13.18 -18.48
N VAL A 192 -28.16 -13.93 -19.46
CA VAL A 192 -29.58 -13.99 -19.86
C VAL A 192 -29.97 -15.46 -19.87
#